data_AF-A0AAV0S3C2-F1
#
_entry.id   AF-A0AAV0S3C2-F1
#
_cell.length_a   1.000
_cell.length_b   1.000
_cell.length_c   1.000
_cell.angle_alpha   90.00
_cell.angle_beta   90.00
_cell.angle_gamma   90.00
#
_symmetry.space_group_name_H-M   'P 1'
#
loop_
_entity.id
_entity.type
_entity.pdbx_description
1 polymer ?
#
loop_
_entity_poly.entity_id
_entity_poly.type
_entity_poly.pdbx_seq_one_letter_code
_entity_poly.pdbx_strand_id
1 'polypeptide(L)'
;MVAALIASGASAGAVTDPTSQDPIGKTPASIAAINGHDGLAGYLSELALTSHLSSLTLEESELSKGSAEVQAERTMDSIVKESFPASEDQVSMKNSLAAVRNSAQAAARIQSAFRAHSFRRRQQREALAAADEYGILYGDIQGLSALSKMAFGNPRDYNSAALSIQKKYRGWRGRQDFLTLRQKIVKIQVLIRWFSLIFEVGR
;
A
#
# COMPACT_ATOMS: atom_id res chain seq x y z
N MET A 1 18.03 22.20 -37.00
CA MET A 1 17.23 23.23 -36.29
C MET A 1 16.95 22.89 -34.84
N VAL A 2 16.40 21.71 -34.50
CA VAL A 2 16.07 21.35 -33.09
C VAL A 2 17.29 21.39 -32.15
N ALA A 3 18.43 20.82 -32.55
CA ALA A 3 19.65 20.86 -31.73
C ALA A 3 20.16 22.29 -31.46
N ALA A 4 20.05 23.20 -32.42
CA ALA A 4 20.43 24.60 -32.24
C ALA A 4 19.48 25.34 -31.28
N LEU A 5 18.18 25.01 -31.32
CA LEU A 5 17.20 25.57 -30.38
C LEU A 5 17.44 25.08 -28.95
N ILE A 6 17.70 23.79 -28.77
CA ILE A 6 18.09 23.22 -27.47
C ILE A 6 19.39 23.87 -26.96
N ALA A 7 20.40 24.05 -27.83
CA ALA A 7 21.65 24.73 -27.48
C ALA A 7 21.45 26.21 -27.10
N SER A 8 20.43 26.88 -27.66
CA SER A 8 20.02 28.23 -27.27
C SER A 8 19.15 28.28 -25.99
N GLY A 9 18.97 27.15 -25.31
CA GLY A 9 18.24 27.08 -24.03
C GLY A 9 16.73 26.83 -24.16
N ALA A 10 16.24 26.39 -25.32
CA ALA A 10 14.84 26.02 -25.46
C ALA A 10 14.50 24.80 -24.60
N SER A 11 13.39 24.86 -23.85
CA SER A 11 12.95 23.75 -23.00
C SER A 11 12.35 22.63 -23.85
N ALA A 12 12.90 21.42 -23.69
CA ALA A 12 12.40 20.22 -24.36
C ALA A 12 11.02 19.76 -23.86
N GLY A 13 10.60 20.23 -22.68
CA GLY A 13 9.29 19.95 -22.10
C GLY A 13 8.22 21.01 -22.40
N ALA A 14 8.55 22.09 -23.13
CA ALA A 14 7.61 23.17 -23.42
C ALA A 14 6.49 22.71 -24.35
N VAL A 15 5.24 22.94 -23.95
CA VAL A 15 4.04 22.49 -24.68
C VAL A 15 3.52 23.63 -25.58
N THR A 16 2.97 23.29 -26.75
CA THR A 16 2.34 24.28 -27.65
C THR A 16 1.07 24.88 -27.04
N ASP A 17 0.62 26.01 -27.60
CA ASP A 17 -0.64 26.63 -27.18
C ASP A 17 -1.84 25.67 -27.32
N PRO A 18 -2.77 25.66 -26.35
CA PRO A 18 -3.97 24.85 -26.41
C PRO A 18 -4.81 25.16 -27.65
N THR A 19 -5.27 24.13 -28.33
CA THR A 19 -6.21 24.26 -29.46
C THR A 19 -7.47 23.43 -29.20
N SER A 20 -8.54 23.67 -29.97
CA SER A 20 -9.78 22.89 -29.82
C SER A 20 -9.60 21.38 -30.05
N GLN A 21 -8.51 20.96 -30.72
CA GLN A 21 -8.18 19.56 -30.94
C GLN A 21 -7.26 19.00 -29.84
N ASP A 22 -6.42 19.85 -29.25
CA ASP A 22 -5.47 19.48 -28.19
C ASP A 22 -5.57 20.49 -27.02
N PRO A 23 -6.50 20.28 -26.07
CA PRO A 23 -6.77 21.23 -24.98
C PRO A 23 -5.61 21.37 -23.98
N ILE A 24 -4.69 20.41 -23.95
CA ILE A 24 -3.49 20.43 -23.09
C ILE A 24 -2.27 20.94 -23.89
N GLY A 25 -2.39 21.09 -25.20
CA GLY A 25 -1.27 21.34 -26.11
C GLY A 25 -0.42 20.08 -26.35
N LYS A 26 0.56 20.16 -27.26
CA LYS A 26 1.42 19.05 -27.66
C LYS A 26 2.87 19.30 -27.27
N THR A 27 3.54 18.27 -26.76
CA THR A 27 4.97 18.32 -26.45
C THR A 27 5.79 18.25 -27.74
N PRO A 28 7.03 18.77 -27.77
CA PRO A 28 7.89 18.72 -28.95
C PRO A 28 8.17 17.27 -29.38
N ALA A 29 8.27 16.36 -28.41
CA ALA A 29 8.38 14.92 -28.64
C ALA A 29 7.13 14.33 -29.33
N SER A 30 5.93 14.70 -28.89
CA SER A 30 4.69 14.22 -29.51
C SER A 30 4.53 14.74 -30.95
N ILE A 31 4.94 15.98 -31.22
CA ILE A 31 4.93 16.57 -32.57
C ILE A 31 5.95 15.84 -33.45
N ALA A 32 7.14 15.54 -32.94
CA ALA A 32 8.13 14.77 -33.68
C ALA A 32 7.62 13.35 -34.03
N ALA A 33 6.96 12.67 -33.09
CA ALA A 33 6.38 11.35 -33.32
C ALA A 33 5.25 11.37 -34.37
N ILE A 34 4.33 12.36 -34.30
CA ILE A 34 3.24 12.51 -35.28
C ILE A 34 3.79 12.74 -36.70
N ASN A 35 4.96 13.39 -36.82
CA ASN A 35 5.63 13.63 -38.10
C ASN A 35 6.57 12.47 -38.53
N GLY A 36 6.58 11.34 -37.80
CA GLY A 36 7.37 10.16 -38.14
C GLY A 36 8.86 10.25 -37.77
N HIS A 37 9.22 11.13 -36.83
CA HIS A 37 10.60 11.29 -36.33
C HIS A 37 10.77 10.64 -34.95
N ASP A 38 10.64 9.31 -34.88
CA ASP A 38 10.62 8.56 -33.62
C ASP A 38 11.91 8.69 -32.79
N GLY A 39 13.08 8.69 -33.44
CA GLY A 39 14.36 8.88 -32.77
C GLY A 39 14.51 10.27 -32.15
N LEU A 40 13.98 11.30 -32.82
CA LEU A 40 13.96 12.68 -32.31
C LEU A 40 12.94 12.82 -31.17
N ALA A 41 11.80 12.14 -31.27
CA ALA A 41 10.81 12.09 -30.20
C ALA A 41 11.38 11.44 -28.94
N GLY A 42 12.12 10.33 -29.09
CA GLY A 42 12.82 9.67 -28.00
C GLY A 42 13.85 10.58 -27.34
N TYR A 43 14.73 11.20 -28.14
CA TYR A 43 15.74 12.15 -27.65
C TYR A 43 15.11 13.33 -26.89
N LEU A 44 14.06 13.94 -27.42
CA LEU A 44 13.38 15.07 -26.77
C LEU A 44 12.67 14.65 -25.48
N SER A 45 12.12 13.44 -25.42
CA SER A 45 11.50 12.89 -24.21
C SER A 45 12.53 12.65 -23.12
N GLU A 46 13.67 12.05 -23.47
CA GLU A 46 14.78 11.83 -22.54
C GLU A 46 15.36 13.17 -22.03
N LEU A 47 15.54 14.13 -22.93
CA LEU A 47 16.04 15.46 -22.58
C LEU A 47 15.07 16.21 -21.65
N ALA A 48 13.76 16.08 -21.87
CA ALA A 48 12.74 16.63 -20.96
C ALA A 48 12.78 15.97 -19.58
N LEU A 49 12.97 14.66 -19.50
CA LEU A 49 13.07 13.93 -18.23
C LEU A 49 14.34 14.28 -17.45
N THR A 50 15.48 14.27 -18.12
CA THR A 50 16.79 14.58 -17.50
C THR A 50 16.86 16.02 -17.03
N SER A 51 16.34 16.97 -17.81
CA SER A 51 16.24 18.37 -17.39
C SER A 51 15.30 18.55 -16.19
N HIS A 52 14.13 17.89 -16.18
CA HIS A 52 13.21 17.93 -15.05
C HIS A 52 13.82 17.32 -13.77
N LEU A 53 14.51 16.18 -13.88
CA LEU A 53 15.24 15.59 -12.76
C LEU A 53 16.33 16.52 -12.23
N SER A 54 17.09 17.17 -13.11
CA SER A 54 18.12 18.12 -12.69
C SER A 54 17.54 19.31 -11.93
N SER A 55 16.35 19.80 -12.34
CA SER A 55 15.63 20.86 -11.64
C SER A 55 15.13 20.40 -10.26
N LEU A 56 14.58 19.18 -10.16
CA LEU A 56 14.13 18.61 -8.88
C LEU A 56 15.29 18.38 -7.91
N THR A 57 16.43 17.88 -8.39
CA THR A 57 17.62 17.68 -7.54
C THR A 57 18.20 18.99 -7.02
N LEU A 58 17.98 20.11 -7.73
CA LEU A 58 18.42 21.43 -7.28
C LEU A 58 17.47 21.99 -6.21
N GLU A 59 16.16 21.81 -6.34
CA GLU A 59 15.18 22.21 -5.31
C GLU A 59 15.28 21.34 -4.03
N GLU A 60 15.73 20.09 -4.15
CA GLU A 60 15.98 19.18 -3.01
C GLU A 60 17.37 19.42 -2.33
N SER A 61 18.13 20.42 -2.79
CA SER A 61 19.52 20.65 -2.36
C SER A 61 19.71 21.50 -1.09
N GLU A 62 18.66 22.12 -0.54
CA GLU A 62 18.74 22.72 0.81
C GLU A 62 18.65 21.66 1.94
N LEU A 63 18.26 20.41 1.62
CA LEU A 63 18.07 19.32 2.60
C LEU A 63 19.04 18.14 2.46
N SER A 64 19.89 18.11 1.42
CA SER A 64 20.76 16.96 1.13
C SER A 64 22.26 17.31 1.07
N LYS A 65 22.79 17.93 2.14
CA LYS A 65 24.23 18.14 2.39
C LYS A 65 25.08 16.84 2.52
N GLY A 66 24.52 15.67 2.18
CA GLY A 66 25.16 14.36 2.38
C GLY A 66 25.86 13.75 1.15
N SER A 67 25.66 14.28 -0.07
CA SER A 67 26.21 13.66 -1.29
C SER A 67 27.39 14.45 -1.86
N ALA A 68 28.39 14.73 -1.02
CA ALA A 68 29.64 15.33 -1.46
C ALA A 68 30.57 14.33 -2.19
N GLU A 69 30.28 13.02 -2.11
CA GLU A 69 31.18 11.97 -2.56
C GLU A 69 31.06 11.69 -4.07
N VAL A 70 29.88 11.88 -4.67
CA VAL A 70 29.64 11.61 -6.11
C VAL A 70 30.08 12.79 -7.00
N GLN A 71 30.05 14.01 -6.49
CA GLN A 71 30.46 15.22 -7.24
C GLN A 71 31.99 15.33 -7.38
N ALA A 72 32.74 14.83 -6.39
CA ALA A 72 34.20 14.88 -6.36
C ALA A 72 34.84 13.90 -7.37
N GLU A 73 34.20 12.77 -7.66
CA GLU A 73 34.70 11.80 -8.63
C GLU A 73 34.63 12.33 -10.08
N ARG A 74 33.53 13.00 -10.46
CA ARG A 74 33.38 13.59 -11.81
C ARG A 74 34.32 14.76 -12.10
N THR A 75 34.65 15.56 -11.10
CA THR A 75 35.51 16.73 -11.29
C THR A 75 36.98 16.33 -11.47
N MET A 76 37.43 15.27 -10.79
CA MET A 76 38.81 14.79 -10.90
C MET A 76 39.09 14.05 -12.23
N ASP A 77 38.11 13.30 -12.75
CA ASP A 77 38.26 12.62 -14.04
C ASP A 77 38.37 13.60 -15.22
N SER A 78 37.78 14.79 -15.12
CA SER A 78 37.88 15.82 -16.16
C SER A 78 39.26 16.49 -16.24
N ILE A 79 39.99 16.56 -15.12
CA ILE A 79 41.29 17.24 -15.02
C ILE A 79 42.44 16.33 -15.49
N VAL A 80 42.24 15.01 -15.50
CA VAL A 80 43.31 14.03 -15.81
C VAL A 80 43.50 13.80 -17.32
N LYS A 81 42.61 14.29 -18.18
CA LYS A 81 42.71 14.07 -19.64
C LYS A 81 43.80 14.93 -20.32
N GLU A 82 44.45 15.82 -19.56
CA GLU A 82 45.38 16.82 -20.12
C GLU A 82 46.71 16.88 -19.34
N SER A 83 47.54 15.83 -19.36
CA SER A 83 49.02 16.00 -19.30
C SER A 83 49.79 14.69 -19.58
N PHE A 84 50.74 14.77 -20.52
CA PHE A 84 52.08 14.14 -20.67
C PHE A 84 52.42 12.77 -20.00
N PRO A 85 53.35 11.97 -20.60
CA PRO A 85 53.70 10.65 -20.08
C PRO A 85 54.28 10.75 -18.68
N ALA A 86 53.49 10.36 -17.69
CA ALA A 86 53.87 10.38 -16.30
C ALA A 86 54.98 9.34 -16.03
N SER A 87 56.06 9.76 -15.38
CA SER A 87 57.09 8.87 -14.83
C SER A 87 56.46 7.75 -13.99
N GLU A 88 57.02 6.54 -14.06
CA GLU A 88 56.53 5.35 -13.33
C GLU A 88 56.29 5.61 -11.83
N ASP A 89 57.12 6.46 -11.21
CA ASP A 89 56.97 6.84 -9.80
C ASP A 89 55.70 7.64 -9.51
N GLN A 90 55.28 8.54 -10.42
CA GLN A 90 54.01 9.28 -10.27
C GLN A 90 52.81 8.36 -10.43
N VAL A 91 52.90 7.38 -11.32
CA VAL A 91 51.83 6.39 -11.54
C VAL A 91 51.72 5.47 -10.32
N SER A 92 52.85 5.00 -9.77
CA SER A 92 52.91 4.20 -8.55
C SER A 92 52.28 4.94 -7.36
N MET A 93 52.66 6.21 -7.13
CA MET A 93 52.11 7.03 -6.04
C MET A 93 50.60 7.27 -6.18
N LYS A 94 50.11 7.53 -7.40
CA LYS A 94 48.67 7.65 -7.69
C LYS A 94 47.93 6.35 -7.41
N ASN A 95 48.50 5.22 -7.82
CA ASN A 95 47.91 3.90 -7.60
C ASN A 95 47.84 3.54 -6.11
N SER A 96 48.89 3.84 -5.32
CA SER A 96 48.86 3.64 -3.87
C SER A 96 47.79 4.49 -3.19
N LEU A 97 47.63 5.77 -3.58
CA LEU A 97 46.57 6.63 -3.06
C LEU A 97 45.16 6.13 -3.43
N ALA A 98 44.97 5.67 -4.67
CA ALA A 98 43.72 5.06 -5.10
C ALA A 98 43.41 3.78 -4.32
N ALA A 99 44.41 2.93 -4.07
CA ALA A 99 44.26 1.72 -3.27
C ALA A 99 43.87 2.03 -1.80
N VAL A 100 44.47 3.06 -1.19
CA VAL A 100 44.10 3.50 0.17
C VAL A 100 42.66 4.02 0.22
N ARG A 101 42.24 4.83 -0.77
CA ARG A 101 40.86 5.32 -0.86
C ARG A 101 39.85 4.18 -1.02
N ASN A 102 40.14 3.23 -1.92
CA ASN A 102 39.31 2.05 -2.12
C ASN A 102 39.22 1.21 -0.83
N SER A 103 40.34 0.97 -0.15
CA SER A 103 40.38 0.25 1.13
C SER A 103 39.53 0.95 2.21
N ALA A 104 39.63 2.28 2.32
CA ALA A 104 38.83 3.06 3.26
C ALA A 104 37.33 3.00 2.95
N GLN A 105 36.94 3.13 1.67
CA GLN A 105 35.55 2.99 1.24
C GLN A 105 35.03 1.56 1.47
N ALA A 106 35.84 0.53 1.21
CA ALA A 106 35.49 -0.86 1.47
C ALA A 106 35.27 -1.10 2.97
N ALA A 107 36.17 -0.60 3.82
CA ALA A 107 36.02 -0.68 5.28
C ALA A 107 34.74 0.02 5.76
N ALA A 108 34.41 1.20 5.23
CA ALA A 108 33.19 1.93 5.56
C ALA A 108 31.93 1.13 5.19
N ARG A 109 31.90 0.51 3.99
CA ARG A 109 30.80 -0.36 3.54
C ARG A 109 30.65 -1.61 4.41
N ILE A 110 31.74 -2.23 4.81
CA ILE A 110 31.73 -3.38 5.72
C ILE A 110 31.17 -2.95 7.08
N GLN A 111 31.67 -1.86 7.66
CA GLN A 111 31.20 -1.37 8.95
C GLN A 111 29.73 -0.98 8.93
N SER A 112 29.24 -0.33 7.87
CA SER A 112 27.82 0.02 7.76
C SER A 112 26.93 -1.22 7.65
N ALA A 113 27.35 -2.24 6.87
CA ALA A 113 26.66 -3.52 6.78
C ALA A 113 26.60 -4.24 8.14
N PHE A 114 27.71 -4.27 8.89
CA PHE A 114 27.75 -4.85 10.23
C PHE A 114 26.88 -4.08 11.23
N ARG A 115 26.85 -2.75 11.17
CA ARG A 115 25.95 -1.93 12.00
C ARG A 115 24.49 -2.25 11.70
N ALA A 116 24.09 -2.29 10.43
CA ALA A 116 22.72 -2.64 10.04
C ALA A 116 22.35 -4.07 10.43
N HIS A 117 23.27 -5.03 10.24
CA HIS A 117 23.04 -6.42 10.62
C HIS A 117 22.92 -6.60 12.14
N SER A 118 23.83 -6.01 12.92
CA SER A 118 23.81 -6.09 14.39
C SER A 118 22.55 -5.45 14.98
N PHE A 119 22.10 -4.32 14.42
CA PHE A 119 20.85 -3.69 14.80
C PHE A 119 19.64 -4.59 14.55
N ARG A 120 19.52 -5.17 13.35
CA ARG A 120 18.44 -6.14 13.03
C ARG A 120 18.46 -7.35 13.97
N ARG A 121 19.65 -7.91 14.26
CA ARG A 121 19.79 -9.00 15.24
C ARG A 121 19.36 -8.61 16.64
N ARG A 122 19.62 -7.36 17.06
CA ARG A 122 19.19 -6.84 18.35
C ARG A 122 17.68 -6.69 18.42
N GLN A 123 17.07 -6.10 17.39
CA GLN A 123 15.62 -6.01 17.27
C GLN A 123 14.95 -7.38 17.29
N GLN A 124 15.50 -8.38 16.59
CA GLN A 124 14.97 -9.75 16.64
C GLN A 124 15.06 -10.35 18.05
N ARG A 125 16.18 -10.16 18.76
CA ARG A 125 16.32 -10.62 20.14
C ARG A 125 15.37 -9.90 21.09
N GLU A 126 15.21 -8.59 20.95
CA GLU A 126 14.27 -7.79 21.73
C GLU A 126 12.82 -8.18 21.41
N ALA A 127 12.48 -8.48 20.16
CA ALA A 127 11.17 -9.02 19.79
C ALA A 127 10.92 -10.38 20.45
N LEU A 128 11.91 -11.27 20.47
CA LEU A 128 11.81 -12.57 21.16
C LEU A 128 11.77 -12.45 22.68
N ALA A 129 12.44 -11.45 23.26
CA ALA A 129 12.48 -11.20 24.71
C ALA A 129 11.30 -10.36 25.22
N ALA A 130 10.65 -9.60 24.35
CA ALA A 130 9.42 -8.85 24.62
C ALA A 130 8.16 -9.72 24.49
N ALA A 131 8.32 -11.00 24.16
CA ALA A 131 7.28 -11.98 24.37
C ALA A 131 7.04 -12.10 25.89
N ASP A 132 5.82 -11.80 26.33
CA ASP A 132 5.37 -11.96 27.72
C ASP A 132 5.62 -13.41 28.20
N GLU A 133 5.43 -13.70 29.49
CA GLU A 133 5.57 -15.03 30.13
C GLU A 133 4.82 -16.16 29.36
N TYR A 134 3.93 -15.79 28.44
CA TYR A 134 3.14 -16.65 27.57
C TYR A 134 3.54 -16.66 26.07
N GLY A 135 4.66 -16.03 25.68
CA GLY A 135 5.18 -16.12 24.31
C GLY A 135 4.48 -15.24 23.26
N ILE A 136 3.65 -14.28 23.67
CA ILE A 136 2.78 -13.51 22.75
C ILE A 136 3.42 -12.16 22.41
N LEU A 137 3.65 -11.92 21.10
CA LEU A 137 4.15 -10.66 20.57
C LEU A 137 3.00 -9.66 20.40
N TYR A 138 3.21 -8.37 20.73
CA TYR A 138 2.15 -7.34 20.66
C TYR A 138 1.55 -7.18 19.24
N GLY A 139 2.32 -7.47 18.19
CA GLY A 139 1.86 -7.48 16.79
C GLY A 139 0.98 -8.67 16.40
N ASP A 140 1.10 -9.80 17.11
CA ASP A 140 0.30 -11.01 16.86
C ASP A 140 -1.08 -10.94 17.53
N ILE A 141 -1.32 -9.98 18.44
CA ILE A 141 -2.60 -9.82 19.13
C ILE A 141 -3.75 -9.60 18.13
N GLN A 142 -3.52 -8.83 17.06
CA GLN A 142 -4.54 -8.65 16.02
C GLN A 142 -4.77 -9.91 15.19
N GLY A 143 -3.71 -10.66 14.86
CA GLY A 143 -3.80 -11.94 14.16
C GLY A 143 -4.54 -13.00 15.00
N LEU A 144 -4.21 -13.10 16.29
CA LEU A 144 -4.86 -13.98 17.26
C LEU A 144 -6.31 -13.55 17.54
N SER A 145 -6.60 -12.25 17.54
CA SER A 145 -7.98 -11.73 17.63
C SER A 145 -8.81 -12.09 16.39
N ALA A 146 -8.21 -12.02 15.20
CA ALA A 146 -8.88 -12.46 13.97
C ALA A 146 -9.10 -13.97 13.95
N LEU A 147 -8.09 -14.75 14.36
CA LEU A 147 -8.18 -16.21 14.44
C LEU A 147 -9.21 -16.67 15.48
N SER A 148 -9.29 -16.00 16.63
CA SER A 148 -10.30 -16.30 17.66
C SER A 148 -11.71 -15.96 17.19
N LYS A 149 -11.92 -14.89 16.42
CA LYS A 149 -13.22 -14.61 15.76
C LYS A 149 -13.62 -15.67 14.73
N MET A 150 -12.66 -16.36 14.12
CA MET A 150 -12.91 -17.47 13.19
C MET A 150 -13.12 -18.81 13.92
N ALA A 151 -12.35 -19.08 14.97
CA ALA A 151 -12.41 -20.34 15.72
C ALA A 151 -13.60 -20.40 16.69
N PHE A 152 -13.90 -19.29 17.36
CA PHE A 152 -15.11 -19.12 18.15
C PHE A 152 -16.15 -18.51 17.21
N GLY A 153 -16.93 -19.37 16.54
CA GLY A 153 -18.04 -18.98 15.70
C GLY A 153 -18.93 -17.94 16.38
N ASN A 154 -19.59 -17.12 15.57
CA ASN A 154 -20.37 -15.96 16.00
C ASN A 154 -21.21 -16.30 17.26
N PRO A 155 -21.12 -15.55 18.36
CA PRO A 155 -21.87 -15.83 19.59
C PRO A 155 -23.41 -15.89 19.39
N ARG A 156 -23.90 -15.40 18.25
CA ARG A 156 -25.28 -15.60 17.78
C ARG A 156 -25.69 -17.06 17.61
N ASP A 157 -24.76 -17.95 17.24
CA ASP A 157 -25.10 -19.33 16.87
C ASP A 157 -25.38 -20.22 18.08
N TYR A 158 -24.80 -19.92 19.26
CA TYR A 158 -25.11 -20.60 20.52
C TYR A 158 -26.59 -20.45 20.95
N ASN A 159 -27.28 -19.43 20.45
CA ASN A 159 -28.68 -19.16 20.80
C ASN A 159 -29.68 -19.71 19.77
N SER A 160 -29.23 -20.28 18.65
CA SER A 160 -30.09 -20.79 17.58
C SER A 160 -31.00 -21.94 18.04
N ALA A 161 -30.45 -22.87 18.82
CA ALA A 161 -31.19 -23.98 19.41
C ALA A 161 -32.23 -23.50 20.43
N ALA A 162 -31.84 -22.59 21.33
CA ALA A 162 -32.73 -22.01 22.33
C ALA A 162 -33.91 -21.28 21.68
N LEU A 163 -33.66 -20.46 20.64
CA LEU A 163 -34.69 -19.76 19.89
C LEU A 163 -35.65 -20.73 19.18
N SER A 164 -35.14 -21.83 18.63
CA SER A 164 -35.96 -22.85 17.96
C SER A 164 -36.91 -23.54 18.95
N ILE A 165 -36.41 -23.88 20.14
CA ILE A 165 -37.20 -24.46 21.24
C ILE A 165 -38.29 -23.48 21.70
N GLN A 166 -37.92 -22.22 21.95
CA GLN A 166 -38.87 -21.19 22.39
C GLN A 166 -39.99 -20.94 21.37
N LYS A 167 -39.66 -20.90 20.07
CA LYS A 167 -40.66 -20.75 19.00
C LYS A 167 -41.64 -21.92 18.98
N LYS A 168 -41.14 -23.17 19.07
CA LYS A 168 -42.00 -24.36 19.14
C LYS A 168 -42.91 -24.33 20.37
N TYR A 169 -42.37 -23.92 21.52
CA TYR A 169 -43.12 -23.83 22.76
C TYR A 169 -44.26 -22.80 22.70
N ARG A 170 -43.98 -21.58 22.23
CA ARG A 170 -44.99 -20.51 22.10
C ARG A 170 -46.14 -20.92 21.19
N GLY A 171 -45.83 -21.56 20.06
CA GLY A 171 -46.83 -22.07 19.13
C GLY A 171 -47.61 -23.28 19.66
N TRP A 172 -46.99 -24.17 20.44
CA TRP A 172 -47.69 -25.28 21.10
C TRP A 172 -48.64 -24.76 22.19
N ARG A 173 -48.17 -23.85 23.05
CA ARG A 173 -48.96 -23.26 24.14
C ARG A 173 -50.20 -22.55 23.61
N GLY A 174 -50.05 -21.68 22.60
CA GLY A 174 -51.19 -21.00 21.98
C GLY A 174 -52.22 -21.95 21.36
N ARG A 175 -51.78 -23.08 20.78
CA ARG A 175 -52.69 -24.12 20.27
C ARG A 175 -53.45 -24.83 21.39
N GLN A 176 -52.80 -25.12 22.51
CA GLN A 176 -53.48 -25.71 23.67
C GLN A 176 -54.53 -24.74 24.24
N ASP A 177 -54.19 -23.47 24.39
CA ASP A 177 -55.10 -22.43 24.88
C ASP A 177 -56.31 -22.27 23.93
N PHE A 178 -56.08 -22.28 22.61
CA PHE A 178 -57.15 -22.23 21.62
C PHE A 178 -58.09 -23.45 21.69
N LEU A 179 -57.54 -24.66 21.80
CA LEU A 179 -58.34 -25.88 21.86
C LEU A 179 -59.23 -25.91 23.11
N THR A 180 -58.67 -25.53 24.26
CA THR A 180 -59.44 -25.48 25.52
C THR A 180 -60.56 -24.43 25.45
N LEU A 181 -60.28 -23.24 24.89
CA LEU A 181 -61.30 -22.21 24.66
C LEU A 181 -62.38 -22.69 23.69
N ARG A 182 -62.00 -23.30 22.56
CA ARG A 182 -62.94 -23.78 21.55
C ARG A 182 -63.86 -24.85 22.11
N GLN A 183 -63.35 -25.79 22.90
CA GLN A 183 -64.16 -26.81 23.58
C GLN A 183 -65.21 -26.18 24.51
N LYS A 184 -64.83 -25.16 25.30
CA LYS A 184 -65.78 -24.42 26.16
C LYS A 184 -66.85 -23.71 25.34
N ILE A 185 -66.46 -23.02 24.27
CA ILE A 185 -67.41 -22.33 23.38
C ILE A 185 -68.39 -23.32 22.75
N VAL A 186 -67.92 -24.46 22.23
CA VAL A 186 -68.79 -25.47 21.61
C VAL A 186 -69.81 -26.00 22.61
N LYS A 187 -69.40 -26.28 23.87
CA LYS A 187 -70.34 -26.69 24.93
C LYS A 187 -71.45 -25.66 25.14
N ILE A 188 -71.10 -24.38 25.22
CA ILE A 188 -72.07 -23.29 25.37
C ILE A 188 -72.98 -23.17 24.14
N GLN A 189 -72.42 -23.23 22.93
CA GLN A 189 -73.18 -23.16 21.68
C GLN A 189 -74.23 -24.28 21.57
N VAL A 190 -73.88 -25.51 21.97
CA VAL A 190 -74.81 -26.65 21.98
C VAL A 190 -75.94 -26.42 22.99
N LEU A 191 -75.63 -25.96 24.21
CA LEU A 191 -76.64 -25.67 25.23
C LEU A 191 -77.62 -24.59 24.78
N ILE A 192 -77.12 -23.49 24.20
CA ILE A 192 -77.95 -22.40 23.67
C ILE A 192 -78.85 -22.91 22.53
N ARG A 193 -78.30 -23.70 21.60
CA ARG A 193 -79.07 -24.23 20.47
C ARG A 193 -80.14 -25.23 20.92
N TRP A 194 -79.84 -26.07 21.91
CA TRP A 194 -80.82 -26.98 22.52
C TRP A 194 -81.94 -26.22 23.23
N PHE A 195 -81.59 -25.21 24.03
CA PHE A 195 -82.58 -24.37 24.71
C PHE A 195 -83.49 -23.62 23.72
N SER A 196 -82.91 -23.06 22.66
CA SER A 196 -83.67 -22.40 21.59
C SER A 196 -84.64 -23.35 20.89
N LEU A 197 -84.25 -24.62 20.64
CA LEU A 197 -85.14 -25.62 20.04
C LEU A 197 -86.31 -26.00 20.96
N ILE A 198 -86.07 -26.15 22.26
CA ILE A 198 -87.13 -26.44 23.24
C ILE A 198 -88.12 -25.28 23.35
N PHE A 199 -87.62 -24.05 23.36
CA PHE A 199 -88.47 -22.87 23.43
C PHE A 199 -89.31 -22.68 22.16
N GLU A 200 -88.81 -23.10 21.00
CA GLU A 200 -89.55 -23.04 19.73
C GLU A 200 -90.63 -24.13 19.61
N VAL A 201 -90.39 -25.34 20.14
CA VAL A 201 -91.35 -26.46 20.11
C VAL A 201 -92.42 -26.35 21.22
N GLY A 202 -92.13 -25.60 22.29
CA GLY A 202 -93.08 -25.32 23.37
C GLY A 202 -94.04 -24.15 23.12
N ARG A 203 -93.96 -23.49 21.96
CA ARG A 203 -94.94 -22.52 21.45
C ARG A 203 -95.83 -23.18 20.40
#